data_AF-A0A8H5RCT3-F1
#
_entry.id   AF-A0A8H5RCT3-F1
#
_cell.length_a   1.000
_cell.length_b   1.000
_cell.length_c   1.000
_cell.angle_alpha   90.00
_cell.angle_beta   90.00
_cell.angle_gamma   90.00
#
_symmetry.space_group_name_H-M   'P 1'
#
loop_
_entity.id
_entity.type
_entity.pdbx_description
1 polymer ?
#
loop_
_entity_poly.entity_id
_entity_poly.type
_entity_poly.pdbx_seq_one_letter_code
_entity_poly.pdbx_strand_id
1 'polypeptide(L)'
;MFADIQIFTSLAILIGAYASVGCDIVAYHWQYMIYLAWLASITHLASLSFLRNHLANNPAKRAWRLVAMCIIQVMLSVAVGLSMTFDGDPWLNSQGGRPAICYFKEQIESTSISLQSAVKFIILLVWGLAIRIAKTFEKFEGGLRETASRLEQRGHRHITDDSGSTRREWDHESADASLPRRFSGYLFVPILIGFYSVLSIQLDLFTSLLAEVYWLFFTIIWITARLIKLRILGNQDDNKWTFGQVLPIILVVAPIALAIEAFYTARTSNRPDITVLNPGDIRDLSHIHGSAYRGAFFLAVLSYIELAVYFVLDQPETQGIAIPLIMIYSRFIRWLPDEASEPTSTIVVTSPRLKRFVDLRILLPDNDPSWTGQDEPLPLSRLDWAIAGTTVSTKIPDPEGNLTSHSTFHQWISSRTLDSDAGFMYPQPNDLTLEKGSMVNPDTGIDTAYEELWHDATPTAVPGEPAVRALVLQTEDEKNGVRGSVVRLGRYAQGLIRVGEYISLERWEWKEGWKRTIRMGDAELPIEKILGEEALKEGDTVDAGGREWKVIEESGKDGSKL
;
A
#
# COMPACT_ATOMS: atom_id res chain seq x y z
N MET A 1 22.05 20.29 -19.83
CA MET A 1 23.05 19.28 -19.47
C MET A 1 22.50 18.26 -18.48
N PHE A 2 22.28 18.57 -17.20
CA PHE A 2 21.76 17.58 -16.23
C PHE A 2 20.41 16.98 -16.59
N ALA A 3 19.49 17.81 -17.08
CA ALA A 3 18.23 17.36 -17.66
C ALA A 3 18.41 16.34 -18.79
N ASP A 4 19.40 16.57 -19.65
CA ASP A 4 19.65 15.75 -20.84
C ASP A 4 20.27 14.41 -20.43
N ILE A 5 21.11 14.39 -19.39
CA ILE A 5 21.65 13.15 -18.80
C ILE A 5 20.49 12.26 -18.33
N GLN A 6 19.47 12.82 -17.67
CA GLN A 6 18.33 12.04 -17.19
C GLN A 6 17.51 11.39 -18.31
N ILE A 7 17.43 12.02 -19.49
CA ILE A 7 16.82 11.40 -20.69
C ILE A 7 17.60 10.15 -21.07
N PHE A 8 18.92 10.25 -21.20
CA PHE A 8 19.77 9.13 -21.58
C PHE A 8 19.79 8.04 -20.51
N THR A 9 19.77 8.41 -19.23
CA THR A 9 19.66 7.46 -18.11
C THR A 9 18.35 6.67 -18.19
N SER A 10 17.21 7.36 -18.36
CA SER A 10 15.91 6.69 -18.49
C SER A 10 15.86 5.76 -19.70
N LEU A 11 16.34 6.22 -20.86
CA LEU A 11 16.45 5.40 -22.08
C LEU A 11 17.37 4.20 -21.89
N ALA A 12 18.54 4.36 -21.27
CA ALA A 12 19.48 3.28 -21.03
C ALA A 12 18.90 2.21 -20.09
N ILE A 13 18.22 2.63 -19.02
CA ILE A 13 17.53 1.71 -18.10
C ILE A 13 16.44 0.94 -18.84
N LEU A 14 15.58 1.62 -19.62
CA LEU A 14 14.50 0.96 -20.36
C LEU A 14 15.04 0.00 -21.42
N ILE A 15 16.01 0.43 -22.25
CA ILE A 15 16.64 -0.43 -23.25
C ILE A 15 17.31 -1.64 -22.58
N GLY A 16 18.02 -1.42 -21.47
CA GLY A 16 18.65 -2.49 -20.70
C GLY A 16 17.63 -3.48 -20.12
N ALA A 17 16.50 -2.98 -19.61
CA ALA A 17 15.41 -3.81 -19.13
C ALA A 17 14.86 -4.68 -20.27
N TYR A 18 14.52 -4.09 -21.41
CA TYR A 18 14.00 -4.83 -22.57
C TYR A 18 14.99 -5.84 -23.15
N ALA A 19 16.27 -5.50 -23.21
CA ALA A 19 17.31 -6.39 -23.72
C ALA A 19 17.55 -7.59 -22.79
N SER A 20 17.42 -7.39 -21.47
CA SER A 20 17.64 -8.44 -20.47
C SER A 20 16.45 -9.38 -20.27
N VAL A 21 15.27 -9.09 -20.83
CA VAL A 21 14.10 -9.99 -20.82
C VAL A 21 14.45 -11.38 -21.36
N GLY A 22 15.31 -11.46 -22.39
CA GLY A 22 15.75 -12.73 -22.96
C GLY A 22 16.89 -13.44 -22.22
N CYS A 23 17.46 -12.82 -21.18
CA CYS A 23 18.63 -13.30 -20.44
C CYS A 23 18.31 -13.60 -18.96
N ASP A 24 17.10 -14.11 -18.68
CA ASP A 24 16.63 -14.50 -17.35
C ASP A 24 16.62 -13.38 -16.29
N ILE A 25 16.29 -12.13 -16.67
CA ILE A 25 15.97 -11.10 -15.66
C ILE A 25 14.76 -11.53 -14.83
N VAL A 26 14.88 -11.52 -13.51
CA VAL A 26 13.78 -11.86 -12.60
C VAL A 26 12.75 -10.73 -12.52
N ALA A 27 11.48 -11.07 -12.25
CA ALA A 27 10.36 -10.11 -12.22
C ALA A 27 10.61 -8.93 -11.26
N TYR A 28 11.25 -9.18 -10.12
CA TYR A 28 11.67 -8.14 -9.17
C TYR A 28 12.56 -7.07 -9.81
N HIS A 29 13.61 -7.50 -10.51
CA HIS A 29 14.59 -6.60 -11.13
C HIS A 29 13.95 -5.79 -12.25
N TRP A 30 13.04 -6.40 -13.01
CA TRP A 30 12.25 -5.72 -14.04
C TRP A 30 11.43 -4.55 -13.47
N GLN A 31 10.68 -4.79 -12.37
CA GLN A 31 9.90 -3.73 -11.71
C GLN A 31 10.79 -2.63 -11.11
N TYR A 32 11.92 -3.01 -10.51
CA TYR A 32 12.89 -2.07 -9.97
C TYR A 32 13.42 -1.11 -11.05
N MET A 33 13.79 -1.66 -12.22
CA MET A 33 14.25 -0.87 -13.37
C MET A 33 13.17 0.07 -13.91
N ILE A 34 11.90 -0.37 -13.97
CA ILE A 34 10.78 0.48 -14.41
C ILE A 34 10.61 1.69 -13.49
N TYR A 35 10.62 1.50 -12.17
CA TYR A 35 10.46 2.61 -11.22
C TYR A 35 11.63 3.59 -11.27
N LEU A 36 12.86 3.10 -11.45
CA LEU A 36 14.04 3.96 -11.65
C LEU A 36 13.95 4.75 -12.96
N ALA A 37 13.55 4.10 -14.06
CA ALA A 37 13.36 4.78 -15.35
C ALA A 37 12.28 5.86 -15.27
N TRP A 38 11.20 5.59 -14.53
CA TRP A 38 10.13 6.55 -14.28
C TRP A 38 10.63 7.75 -13.46
N LEU A 39 11.37 7.52 -12.37
CA LEU A 39 11.95 8.59 -11.55
C LEU A 39 12.91 9.50 -12.36
N ALA A 40 13.75 8.90 -13.20
CA ALA A 40 14.61 9.64 -14.13
C ALA A 40 13.80 10.48 -15.13
N SER A 41 12.73 9.92 -15.69
CA SER A 41 11.81 10.63 -16.60
C SER A 41 11.14 11.84 -15.93
N ILE A 42 10.71 11.69 -14.67
CA ILE A 42 10.11 12.80 -13.89
C ILE A 42 11.12 13.91 -13.63
N THR A 43 12.37 13.56 -13.38
CA THR A 43 13.44 14.55 -13.17
C THR A 43 13.71 15.35 -14.43
N HIS A 44 13.73 14.69 -15.60
CA HIS A 44 13.79 15.38 -16.88
C HIS A 44 12.55 16.28 -17.09
N LEU A 45 11.36 15.80 -16.77
CA LEU A 45 10.12 16.57 -16.86
C LEU A 45 10.13 17.85 -16.03
N ALA A 46 10.61 17.76 -14.78
CA ALA A 46 10.75 18.91 -13.91
C ALA A 46 11.63 19.99 -14.55
N SER A 47 12.71 19.60 -15.24
CA SER A 47 13.60 20.55 -15.89
C SER A 47 12.96 21.33 -17.04
N LEU A 48 12.04 20.71 -17.79
CA LEU A 48 11.35 21.37 -18.91
C LEU A 48 10.45 22.52 -18.43
N SER A 49 9.81 22.34 -17.27
CA SER A 49 9.01 23.37 -16.61
C SER A 49 9.84 24.61 -16.28
N PHE A 50 11.04 24.43 -15.73
CA PHE A 50 11.93 25.54 -15.37
C PHE A 50 12.65 26.16 -16.59
N LEU A 51 12.92 25.37 -17.63
CA LEU A 51 13.60 25.81 -18.85
C LEU A 51 12.65 26.31 -19.93
N ARG A 52 11.34 26.41 -19.65
CA ARG A 52 10.31 26.71 -20.65
C ARG A 52 10.59 27.97 -21.47
N ASN A 53 10.93 29.08 -20.80
CA ASN A 53 11.23 30.35 -21.47
C ASN A 53 12.49 30.26 -22.36
N HIS A 54 13.49 29.47 -21.95
CA HIS A 54 14.69 29.26 -22.74
C HIS A 54 14.42 28.37 -23.97
N LEU A 55 13.56 27.36 -23.81
CA LEU A 55 13.19 26.42 -24.86
C LEU A 55 12.18 26.98 -25.86
N ALA A 56 11.37 27.98 -25.47
CA ALA A 56 10.53 28.75 -26.38
C ALA A 56 11.36 29.38 -27.52
N ASN A 57 12.52 29.94 -27.15
CA ASN A 57 13.44 30.58 -28.09
C ASN A 57 14.30 29.60 -28.91
N ASN A 58 14.25 28.30 -28.60
CA ASN A 58 15.07 27.28 -29.26
C ASN A 58 14.20 26.08 -29.67
N PRO A 59 13.43 26.18 -30.76
CA PRO A 59 12.44 25.16 -31.14
C PRO A 59 13.06 23.80 -31.43
N ALA A 60 14.27 23.74 -32.01
CA ALA A 60 14.98 22.49 -32.25
C ALA A 60 15.34 21.76 -30.93
N LYS A 61 15.84 22.51 -29.94
CA LYS A 61 16.17 22.01 -28.59
C LYS A 61 14.93 21.52 -27.84
N ARG A 62 13.78 22.14 -28.09
CA ARG A 62 12.49 21.73 -27.54
C ARG A 62 11.97 20.47 -28.22
N ALA A 63 12.03 20.42 -29.54
CA ALA A 63 11.50 19.31 -30.35
C ALA A 63 12.16 17.98 -30.01
N TRP A 64 13.49 17.90 -29.99
CA TRP A 64 14.16 16.62 -29.72
C TRP A 64 13.89 16.10 -28.31
N ARG A 65 13.78 16.99 -27.30
CA ARG A 65 13.45 16.60 -25.92
C ARG A 65 12.02 16.08 -25.80
N LEU A 66 11.08 16.70 -26.52
CA LEU A 66 9.70 16.22 -26.59
C LEU A 66 9.64 14.85 -27.28
N VAL A 67 10.36 14.66 -28.39
CA VAL A 67 10.42 13.35 -29.06
C VAL A 67 11.02 12.29 -28.13
N ALA A 68 12.15 12.57 -27.48
CA ALA A 68 12.77 11.65 -26.53
C ALA A 68 11.84 11.31 -25.36
N MET A 69 11.11 12.31 -24.84
CA MET A 69 10.12 12.10 -23.80
C MET A 69 8.96 11.21 -24.28
N CYS A 70 8.43 11.42 -25.48
CA CYS A 70 7.38 10.56 -26.05
C CYS A 70 7.87 9.12 -26.20
N ILE A 71 9.11 8.91 -26.65
CA ILE A 71 9.72 7.57 -26.77
C ILE A 71 9.81 6.89 -25.40
N ILE A 72 10.40 7.57 -24.40
CA ILE A 72 10.51 7.08 -23.03
C ILE A 72 9.12 6.73 -22.49
N GLN A 73 8.12 7.58 -22.75
CA GLN A 73 6.77 7.37 -22.26
C GLN A 73 6.12 6.12 -22.84
N VAL A 74 6.23 5.92 -24.16
CA VAL A 74 5.69 4.72 -24.82
C VAL A 74 6.36 3.47 -24.28
N MET A 75 7.70 3.48 -24.19
CA MET A 75 8.46 2.37 -23.61
C MET A 75 8.04 2.11 -22.15
N LEU A 76 7.91 3.15 -21.34
CA LEU A 76 7.52 3.00 -19.94
C LEU A 76 6.09 2.49 -19.78
N SER A 77 5.14 2.96 -20.59
CA SER A 77 3.76 2.47 -20.60
C SER A 77 3.68 1.00 -21.01
N VAL A 78 4.45 0.58 -22.02
CA VAL A 78 4.54 -0.83 -22.40
C VAL A 78 5.19 -1.66 -21.29
N ALA A 79 6.25 -1.16 -20.65
CA ALA A 79 6.93 -1.89 -19.57
C ALA A 79 6.03 -2.07 -18.35
N VAL A 80 5.29 -1.03 -17.95
CA VAL A 80 4.25 -1.09 -16.91
C VAL A 80 3.11 -2.03 -17.33
N GLY A 81 2.69 -1.99 -18.60
CA GLY A 81 1.69 -2.90 -19.16
C GLY A 81 2.13 -4.37 -19.12
N LEU A 82 3.38 -4.66 -19.44
CA LEU A 82 3.95 -6.01 -19.30
C LEU A 82 4.04 -6.43 -17.83
N SER A 83 4.17 -5.47 -16.91
CA SER A 83 4.16 -5.75 -15.47
C SER A 83 2.76 -6.06 -14.92
N MET A 84 1.71 -5.96 -15.76
CA MET A 84 0.33 -6.37 -15.43
C MET A 84 0.17 -7.88 -15.32
N THR A 85 1.01 -8.64 -16.01
CA THR A 85 0.95 -10.12 -16.00
C THR A 85 1.56 -10.71 -14.74
N PHE A 86 2.11 -9.88 -13.86
CA PHE A 86 2.52 -10.33 -12.54
C PHE A 86 1.27 -10.42 -11.66
N ASP A 87 0.86 -11.63 -11.30
CA ASP A 87 -0.24 -11.83 -10.35
C ASP A 87 0.22 -11.54 -8.91
N GLY A 88 -0.51 -10.68 -8.20
CA GLY A 88 -0.14 -10.18 -6.87
C GLY A 88 1.06 -9.21 -6.85
N ASP A 89 1.49 -8.87 -5.64
CA ASP A 89 2.71 -8.08 -5.35
C ASP A 89 3.94 -9.03 -5.46
N PRO A 90 4.76 -8.98 -6.54
CA PRO A 90 5.81 -10.00 -6.77
C PRO A 90 6.94 -9.99 -5.74
N TRP A 91 6.98 -8.96 -4.91
CA TRP A 91 7.91 -8.75 -3.82
C TRP A 91 7.45 -9.32 -2.47
N LEU A 92 6.19 -9.76 -2.33
CA LEU A 92 5.71 -10.42 -1.12
C LEU A 92 5.88 -11.96 -1.16
N ASN A 93 6.00 -12.53 -2.36
CA ASN A 93 6.02 -13.98 -2.58
C ASN A 93 7.40 -14.46 -3.07
N SER A 94 7.74 -15.75 -2.86
CA SER A 94 8.91 -16.43 -3.47
C SER A 94 8.92 -16.41 -5.02
N GLN A 95 7.87 -15.86 -5.62
CA GLN A 95 7.66 -15.65 -7.05
C GLN A 95 8.57 -14.56 -7.65
N GLY A 96 9.08 -13.59 -6.87
CA GLY A 96 9.95 -12.51 -7.36
C GLY A 96 11.29 -12.98 -7.98
N GLY A 97 11.67 -14.24 -7.74
CA GLY A 97 12.85 -14.89 -8.31
C GLY A 97 12.64 -15.59 -9.65
N ARG A 98 11.40 -15.67 -10.18
CA ARG A 98 11.15 -16.25 -11.51
C ARG A 98 11.52 -15.25 -12.62
N PRO A 99 12.04 -15.72 -13.78
CA PRO A 99 12.28 -14.86 -14.93
C PRO A 99 11.01 -14.10 -15.37
N ALA A 100 11.14 -12.79 -15.61
CA ALA A 100 10.05 -11.90 -15.99
C ALA A 100 9.31 -12.37 -17.27
N ILE A 101 10.04 -13.00 -18.19
CA ILE A 101 9.50 -13.51 -19.46
C ILE A 101 8.46 -14.62 -19.28
N CYS A 102 8.51 -15.36 -18.17
CA CYS A 102 7.54 -16.42 -17.88
C CYS A 102 6.15 -15.81 -17.62
N TYR A 103 6.10 -14.69 -16.92
CA TYR A 103 4.85 -13.99 -16.63
C TYR A 103 4.23 -13.35 -17.86
N PHE A 104 5.04 -12.80 -18.77
CA PHE A 104 4.51 -12.15 -19.99
C PHE A 104 3.73 -13.11 -20.90
N LYS A 105 3.89 -14.42 -20.71
CA LYS A 105 3.19 -15.47 -21.47
C LYS A 105 1.90 -15.94 -20.81
N GLU A 106 1.66 -15.62 -19.54
CA GLU A 106 0.43 -15.97 -18.84
C GLU A 106 -0.73 -15.07 -19.31
N GLN A 107 -1.95 -15.64 -19.38
CA GLN A 107 -3.12 -14.90 -19.84
C GLN A 107 -3.54 -13.83 -18.83
N ILE A 108 -3.87 -12.64 -19.34
CA ILE A 108 -4.34 -11.52 -18.52
C ILE A 108 -5.76 -11.85 -18.03
N GLU A 109 -5.90 -12.12 -16.74
CA GLU A 109 -7.20 -12.27 -16.11
C GLU A 109 -7.87 -10.90 -15.99
N SER A 110 -9.02 -10.71 -16.66
CA SER A 110 -9.67 -9.40 -16.83
C SER A 110 -10.22 -8.76 -15.54
N THR A 111 -10.17 -9.47 -14.42
CA THR A 111 -10.72 -9.09 -13.11
C THR A 111 -9.65 -8.93 -12.02
N SER A 112 -8.36 -8.98 -12.37
CA SER A 112 -7.29 -8.89 -11.37
C SER A 112 -7.09 -7.47 -10.84
N ILE A 113 -6.74 -7.37 -9.55
CA ILE A 113 -6.40 -6.10 -8.88
C ILE A 113 -5.14 -5.48 -9.51
N SER A 114 -4.22 -6.31 -10.02
CA SER A 114 -3.03 -5.87 -10.75
C SER A 114 -3.39 -5.12 -12.04
N LEU A 115 -4.40 -5.59 -12.79
CA LEU A 115 -4.91 -4.90 -13.99
C LEU A 115 -5.47 -3.52 -13.66
N GLN A 116 -6.29 -3.41 -12.59
CA GLN A 116 -6.83 -2.11 -12.17
C GLN A 116 -5.72 -1.12 -11.78
N SER A 117 -4.73 -1.58 -11.02
CA SER A 117 -3.61 -0.74 -10.58
C SER A 117 -2.76 -0.26 -11.78
N ALA A 118 -2.53 -1.12 -12.76
CA ALA A 118 -1.72 -0.80 -13.91
C ALA A 118 -2.43 0.07 -14.95
N VAL A 119 -3.75 -0.09 -15.12
CA VAL A 119 -4.57 0.85 -15.89
C VAL A 119 -4.49 2.25 -15.26
N LYS A 120 -4.59 2.35 -13.92
CA LYS A 120 -4.39 3.61 -13.18
C LYS A 120 -2.99 4.18 -13.45
N PHE A 121 -1.93 3.36 -13.47
CA PHE A 121 -0.57 3.82 -13.80
C PHE A 121 -0.42 4.32 -15.23
N ILE A 122 -0.96 3.60 -16.22
CA ILE A 122 -0.90 4.03 -17.62
C ILE A 122 -1.68 5.33 -17.81
N ILE A 123 -2.86 5.47 -17.20
CA ILE A 123 -3.63 6.72 -17.23
C ILE A 123 -2.81 7.86 -16.63
N LEU A 124 -2.20 7.68 -15.46
CA LEU A 124 -1.39 8.70 -14.79
C LEU A 124 -0.17 9.09 -15.62
N LEU A 125 0.48 8.12 -16.26
CA LEU A 125 1.57 8.29 -17.20
C LEU A 125 1.13 9.14 -18.41
N VAL A 126 0.11 8.69 -19.14
CA VAL A 126 -0.40 9.37 -20.34
C VAL A 126 -0.91 10.76 -20.02
N TRP A 127 -1.65 10.91 -18.92
CA TRP A 127 -2.14 12.20 -18.43
C TRP A 127 -0.99 13.14 -18.06
N GLY A 128 0.03 12.63 -17.38
CA GLY A 128 1.25 13.37 -17.06
C GLY A 128 1.97 13.89 -18.31
N LEU A 129 2.13 13.06 -19.35
CA LEU A 129 2.69 13.49 -20.63
C LEU A 129 1.79 14.53 -21.31
N ALA A 130 0.48 14.30 -21.37
CA ALA A 130 -0.48 15.18 -22.03
C ALA A 130 -0.47 16.59 -21.42
N ILE A 131 -0.49 16.70 -20.09
CA ILE A 131 -0.38 17.99 -19.39
C ILE A 131 0.92 18.70 -19.78
N ARG A 132 2.04 17.97 -19.83
CA ARG A 132 3.37 18.57 -20.06
C ARG A 132 3.54 19.04 -21.50
N ILE A 133 3.04 18.26 -22.46
CA ILE A 133 2.95 18.66 -23.87
C ILE A 133 2.10 19.93 -23.97
N ALA A 134 0.90 19.90 -23.39
CA ALA A 134 -0.06 21.00 -23.43
C ALA A 134 0.53 22.33 -22.95
N LYS A 135 1.30 22.32 -21.85
CA LYS A 135 1.94 23.51 -21.29
C LYS A 135 3.20 23.96 -22.03
N THR A 136 3.92 23.03 -22.64
CA THR A 136 5.12 23.35 -23.44
C THR A 136 4.77 24.17 -24.69
N PHE A 137 3.53 24.05 -25.20
CA PHE A 137 3.02 24.84 -26.31
C PHE A 137 2.37 26.14 -25.85
N GLU A 138 3.06 27.26 -26.07
CA GLU A 138 2.60 28.60 -25.68
C GLU A 138 1.20 28.96 -26.21
N LYS A 139 0.86 28.54 -27.44
CA LYS A 139 -0.46 28.80 -28.02
C LYS A 139 -1.57 28.09 -27.26
N PHE A 140 -1.33 26.87 -26.79
CA PHE A 140 -2.33 26.09 -26.08
C PHE A 140 -2.51 26.61 -24.66
N GLU A 141 -1.42 26.83 -23.94
CA GLU A 141 -1.49 27.42 -22.59
C GLU A 141 -2.05 28.85 -22.61
N GLY A 142 -1.62 29.67 -23.57
CA GLY A 142 -2.17 31.01 -23.77
C GLY A 142 -3.68 30.96 -24.03
N GLY A 143 -4.14 29.99 -24.83
CA GLY A 143 -5.56 29.72 -25.04
C GLY A 143 -6.30 29.36 -23.76
N LEU A 144 -5.74 28.49 -22.91
CA LEU A 144 -6.33 28.12 -21.63
C LEU A 144 -6.43 29.33 -20.67
N ARG A 145 -5.35 30.11 -20.56
CA ARG A 145 -5.34 31.36 -19.76
C ARG A 145 -6.33 32.38 -20.28
N GLU A 146 -6.45 32.50 -21.60
CA GLU A 146 -7.44 33.39 -22.20
C GLU A 146 -8.86 32.90 -21.91
N THR A 147 -9.14 31.60 -21.98
CA THR A 147 -10.44 31.05 -21.60
C THR A 147 -10.76 31.26 -20.12
N ALA A 148 -9.78 31.11 -19.22
CA ALA A 148 -9.92 31.43 -17.81
C ALA A 148 -10.31 32.91 -17.62
N SER A 149 -9.55 33.84 -18.23
CA SER A 149 -9.85 35.27 -18.15
C SER A 149 -11.23 35.63 -18.71
N ARG A 150 -11.70 34.94 -19.75
CA ARG A 150 -13.06 35.14 -20.30
C ARG A 150 -14.14 34.62 -19.35
N LEU A 151 -13.90 33.51 -18.68
CA LEU A 151 -14.83 32.96 -17.68
C LEU A 151 -14.90 33.87 -16.45
N GLU A 152 -13.76 34.39 -16.01
CA GLU A 152 -13.68 35.39 -14.95
C GLU A 152 -14.46 36.66 -15.33
N GLN A 153 -14.28 37.17 -16.54
CA GLN A 153 -15.03 38.33 -17.05
C GLN A 153 -16.54 38.08 -17.19
N ARG A 154 -16.95 36.84 -17.47
CA ARG A 154 -18.37 36.45 -17.49
C ARG A 154 -18.97 36.40 -16.09
N GLY A 155 -18.25 35.81 -15.14
CA GLY A 155 -18.63 35.82 -13.72
C GLY A 155 -18.75 37.26 -13.19
N HIS A 156 -17.76 38.10 -13.48
CA HIS A 156 -17.77 39.51 -13.07
C HIS A 156 -18.92 40.31 -13.69
N ARG A 157 -19.26 40.08 -14.96
CA ARG A 157 -20.43 40.71 -15.58
C ARG A 157 -21.73 40.37 -14.86
N HIS A 158 -21.92 39.11 -14.48
CA HIS A 158 -23.07 38.70 -13.68
C HIS A 158 -23.07 39.32 -12.28
N ILE A 159 -21.90 39.45 -11.64
CA ILE A 159 -21.77 40.17 -10.35
C ILE A 159 -22.07 41.66 -10.51
N THR A 160 -21.62 42.33 -11.57
CA THR A 160 -21.89 43.77 -11.80
C THR A 160 -23.34 44.04 -12.19
N ASP A 161 -23.97 43.13 -12.94
CA ASP A 161 -25.38 43.24 -13.28
C ASP A 161 -26.28 43.00 -12.04
N ASP A 162 -25.92 42.05 -11.18
CA ASP A 162 -26.62 41.74 -9.91
C ASP A 162 -26.35 42.79 -8.80
N SER A 163 -25.11 43.28 -8.70
CA SER A 163 -24.75 44.39 -7.80
C SER A 163 -25.32 45.74 -8.26
N GLY A 164 -25.48 45.92 -9.57
CA GLY A 164 -26.19 47.03 -10.18
C GLY A 164 -27.68 47.02 -9.85
N SER A 165 -28.31 45.84 -9.77
CA SER A 165 -29.71 45.69 -9.33
C SER A 165 -29.89 45.69 -7.81
N THR A 166 -28.82 45.52 -7.02
CA THR A 166 -28.88 45.76 -5.56
C THR A 166 -28.51 47.19 -5.17
N ARG A 167 -27.93 48.00 -6.07
CA ARG A 167 -27.68 49.44 -5.81
C ARG A 167 -28.68 50.38 -6.49
N ARG A 168 -29.41 49.92 -7.52
CA ARG A 168 -30.65 50.56 -8.00
C ARG A 168 -31.82 49.69 -7.54
N GLU A 169 -32.65 50.25 -6.66
CA GLU A 169 -33.94 49.69 -6.24
C GLU A 169 -33.89 48.44 -5.35
N TRP A 170 -33.37 48.63 -4.13
CA TRP A 170 -33.93 47.95 -2.94
C TRP A 170 -35.30 48.50 -2.53
N ASP A 171 -35.97 49.27 -3.40
CA ASP A 171 -37.25 49.91 -3.12
C ASP A 171 -38.24 49.56 -4.25
N HIS A 172 -39.22 48.72 -3.87
CA HIS A 172 -40.55 48.56 -4.47
C HIS A 172 -40.79 47.80 -5.79
N GLU A 173 -39.84 47.64 -6.72
CA GLU A 173 -40.18 47.00 -8.02
C GLU A 173 -40.14 45.44 -8.02
N SER A 174 -39.53 44.84 -7.02
CA SER A 174 -39.41 43.38 -6.91
C SER A 174 -40.71 42.69 -6.47
N ALA A 175 -41.73 43.44 -6.02
CA ALA A 175 -43.03 42.95 -5.54
C ALA A 175 -43.88 42.26 -6.62
N ASP A 176 -43.78 42.73 -7.88
CA ASP A 176 -44.62 42.30 -9.02
C ASP A 176 -43.97 41.26 -9.96
N ALA A 177 -42.73 40.83 -9.68
CA ALA A 177 -42.06 39.83 -10.50
C ALA A 177 -42.64 38.41 -10.28
N SER A 178 -43.01 37.73 -11.37
CA SER A 178 -43.48 36.34 -11.34
C SER A 178 -42.50 35.43 -10.58
N LEU A 179 -43.02 34.56 -9.70
CA LEU A 179 -42.27 33.52 -8.93
C LEU A 179 -41.05 32.91 -9.66
N PRO A 180 -41.12 32.47 -10.93
CA PRO A 180 -39.96 31.91 -11.64
C PRO A 180 -38.82 32.90 -11.89
N ARG A 181 -39.09 34.21 -12.09
CA ARG A 181 -38.03 35.23 -12.25
C ARG A 181 -37.30 35.49 -10.92
N ARG A 182 -38.02 35.51 -9.79
CA ARG A 182 -37.41 35.59 -8.46
C ARG A 182 -36.54 34.35 -8.18
N PHE A 183 -37.05 33.16 -8.46
CA PHE A 183 -36.30 31.91 -8.26
C PHE A 183 -35.03 31.85 -9.13
N SER A 184 -35.11 32.34 -10.38
CA SER A 184 -33.96 32.46 -11.28
C SER A 184 -32.90 33.44 -10.75
N GLY A 185 -33.31 34.59 -10.19
CA GLY A 185 -32.37 35.56 -9.61
C GLY A 185 -31.66 35.04 -8.36
N TYR A 186 -32.40 34.46 -7.41
CA TYR A 186 -31.84 34.07 -6.11
C TYR A 186 -31.08 32.74 -6.11
N LEU A 187 -31.41 31.79 -6.99
CA LEU A 187 -30.77 30.48 -7.01
C LEU A 187 -29.83 30.30 -8.20
N PHE A 188 -30.27 30.61 -9.43
CA PHE A 188 -29.48 30.30 -10.62
C PHE A 188 -28.30 31.25 -10.83
N VAL A 189 -28.46 32.55 -10.56
CA VAL A 189 -27.38 33.54 -10.79
C VAL A 189 -26.18 33.29 -9.85
N PRO A 190 -26.33 33.08 -8.53
CA PRO A 190 -25.22 32.76 -7.64
C PRO A 190 -24.53 31.42 -7.99
N ILE A 191 -25.30 30.40 -8.38
CA ILE A 191 -24.75 29.10 -8.83
C ILE A 191 -23.92 29.29 -10.10
N LEU A 192 -24.40 30.09 -11.05
CA LEU A 192 -23.71 30.34 -12.31
C LEU A 192 -22.42 31.16 -12.10
N ILE A 193 -22.45 32.16 -11.21
CA ILE A 193 -21.26 32.91 -10.79
C ILE A 193 -20.25 31.96 -10.14
N GLY A 194 -20.69 31.14 -9.18
CA GLY A 194 -19.86 30.13 -8.53
C GLY A 194 -19.24 29.16 -9.53
N PHE A 195 -20.01 28.68 -10.50
CA PHE A 195 -19.53 27.80 -11.58
C PHE A 195 -18.43 28.45 -12.42
N TYR A 196 -18.65 29.68 -12.91
CA TYR A 196 -17.65 30.39 -13.71
C TYR A 196 -16.38 30.70 -12.91
N SER A 197 -16.53 31.12 -11.65
CA SER A 197 -15.40 31.40 -10.76
C SER A 197 -14.59 30.14 -10.46
N VAL A 198 -15.23 29.02 -10.12
CA VAL A 198 -14.55 27.75 -9.88
C VAL A 198 -13.83 27.27 -11.14
N LEU A 199 -14.50 27.30 -12.30
CA LEU A 199 -13.88 26.86 -13.55
C LEU A 199 -12.68 27.72 -13.95
N SER A 200 -12.77 29.05 -13.77
CA SER A 200 -11.64 29.95 -14.01
C SER A 200 -10.47 29.62 -13.09
N ILE A 201 -10.73 29.51 -11.77
CA ILE A 201 -9.70 29.19 -10.77
C ILE A 201 -9.05 27.84 -11.06
N GLN A 202 -9.82 26.85 -11.49
CA GLN A 202 -9.30 25.54 -11.86
C GLN A 202 -8.39 25.61 -13.08
N LEU A 203 -8.73 26.41 -14.10
CA LEU A 203 -7.87 26.62 -15.27
C LEU A 203 -6.60 27.44 -14.93
N ASP A 204 -6.72 28.45 -14.08
CA ASP A 204 -5.58 29.24 -13.60
C ASP A 204 -4.64 28.39 -12.74
N LEU A 205 -5.18 27.59 -11.82
CA LEU A 205 -4.41 26.63 -11.04
C LEU A 205 -3.77 25.60 -11.96
N PHE A 206 -4.53 25.02 -12.90
CA PHE A 206 -4.01 24.06 -13.87
C PHE A 206 -2.86 24.64 -14.70
N THR A 207 -2.92 25.89 -15.15
CA THR A 207 -1.84 26.54 -15.94
C THR A 207 -0.72 27.15 -15.10
N SER A 208 -0.81 27.06 -13.77
CA SER A 208 0.20 27.57 -12.84
C SER A 208 1.42 26.65 -12.71
N LEU A 209 2.55 27.24 -12.31
CA LEU A 209 3.74 26.49 -11.89
C LEU A 209 3.48 25.70 -10.60
N LEU A 210 2.58 26.18 -9.73
CA LEU A 210 2.24 25.52 -8.47
C LEU A 210 1.64 24.13 -8.70
N ALA A 211 0.67 24.01 -9.61
CA ALA A 211 0.08 22.71 -9.96
C ALA A 211 1.12 21.77 -10.60
N GLU A 212 2.08 22.30 -11.34
CA GLU A 212 3.17 21.50 -11.90
C GLU A 212 4.08 20.92 -10.82
N VAL A 213 4.47 21.75 -9.87
CA VAL A 213 5.31 21.38 -8.73
C VAL A 213 4.57 20.36 -7.88
N TYR A 214 3.29 20.61 -7.59
CA TYR A 214 2.43 19.69 -6.86
C TYR A 214 2.36 18.30 -7.51
N TRP A 215 2.07 18.24 -8.81
CA TRP A 215 2.01 16.97 -9.56
C TRP A 215 3.35 16.23 -9.54
N LEU A 216 4.48 16.94 -9.66
CA LEU A 216 5.82 16.34 -9.58
C LEU A 216 6.07 15.76 -8.18
N PHE A 217 5.80 16.52 -7.12
CA PHE A 217 5.97 16.05 -5.74
C PHE A 217 5.13 14.82 -5.45
N PHE A 218 3.85 14.86 -5.82
CA PHE A 218 2.95 13.70 -5.71
C PHE A 218 3.55 12.47 -6.41
N THR A 219 3.94 12.60 -7.67
CA THR A 219 4.47 11.47 -8.45
C THR A 219 5.80 10.96 -7.87
N ILE A 220 6.68 11.85 -7.40
CA ILE A 220 7.96 11.48 -6.76
C ILE A 220 7.73 10.75 -5.45
N ILE A 221 6.92 11.29 -4.54
CA ILE A 221 6.62 10.68 -3.24
C ILE A 221 6.01 9.29 -3.46
N TRP A 222 5.04 9.20 -4.36
CA TRP A 222 4.37 7.97 -4.74
C TRP A 222 5.34 6.88 -5.23
N ILE A 223 6.16 7.18 -6.23
CA ILE A 223 7.11 6.23 -6.80
C ILE A 223 8.20 5.88 -5.79
N THR A 224 8.67 6.85 -5.02
CA THR A 224 9.72 6.63 -4.02
C THR A 224 9.23 5.71 -2.91
N ALA A 225 7.99 5.88 -2.43
CA ALA A 225 7.39 4.97 -1.45
C ALA A 225 7.35 3.53 -1.97
N ARG A 226 6.97 3.33 -3.24
CA ARG A 226 6.99 2.00 -3.89
C ARG A 226 8.39 1.43 -4.05
N LEU A 227 9.36 2.26 -4.45
CA LEU A 227 10.75 1.85 -4.61
C LEU A 227 11.37 1.44 -3.26
N ILE A 228 11.07 2.18 -2.18
CA ILE A 228 11.52 1.84 -0.82
C ILE A 228 10.91 0.51 -0.37
N LYS A 229 9.59 0.32 -0.56
CA LYS A 229 8.91 -0.94 -0.26
C LYS A 229 9.56 -2.11 -1.00
N LEU A 230 9.79 -1.94 -2.30
CA LEU A 230 10.48 -2.91 -3.15
C LEU A 230 11.92 -3.19 -2.67
N ARG A 231 12.62 -2.20 -2.13
CA ARG A 231 13.99 -2.38 -1.62
C ARG A 231 14.04 -3.10 -0.27
N ILE A 232 13.11 -2.83 0.64
CA ILE A 232 13.05 -3.46 1.98
C ILE A 232 12.84 -4.98 1.87
N LEU A 233 12.04 -5.41 0.89
CA LEU A 233 11.71 -6.82 0.63
C LEU A 233 12.72 -7.52 -0.31
N GLY A 234 13.72 -6.80 -0.84
CA GLY A 234 14.68 -7.32 -1.82
C GLY A 234 15.74 -8.25 -1.21
N ASN A 235 16.40 -9.03 -2.07
CA ASN A 235 17.45 -9.96 -1.65
C ASN A 235 18.67 -9.19 -1.09
N GLN A 236 19.26 -9.67 0.01
CA GLN A 236 20.45 -9.05 0.61
C GLN A 236 21.69 -9.12 -0.30
N ASP A 237 21.72 -10.05 -1.25
CA ASP A 237 22.80 -10.14 -2.26
C ASP A 237 22.85 -8.90 -3.18
N ASP A 238 21.73 -8.19 -3.37
CA ASP A 238 21.66 -6.95 -4.18
C ASP A 238 22.32 -5.75 -3.49
N ASN A 239 22.84 -5.92 -2.26
CA ASN A 239 23.66 -4.93 -1.57
C ASN A 239 25.16 -5.07 -1.87
N LYS A 240 25.58 -6.11 -2.60
CA LYS A 240 26.99 -6.35 -2.94
C LYS A 240 27.40 -5.49 -4.13
N TRP A 241 28.35 -4.59 -3.90
CA TRP A 241 28.88 -3.73 -4.95
C TRP A 241 29.90 -4.49 -5.79
N THR A 242 29.68 -4.56 -7.10
CA THR A 242 30.62 -5.15 -8.06
C THR A 242 31.30 -4.08 -8.90
N PHE A 243 32.38 -4.44 -9.60
CA PHE A 243 33.12 -3.53 -10.48
C PHE A 243 32.21 -2.82 -11.50
N GLY A 244 31.21 -3.54 -12.03
CA GLY A 244 30.24 -3.00 -12.98
C GLY A 244 29.33 -1.90 -12.44
N GLN A 245 29.21 -1.74 -11.11
CA GLN A 245 28.42 -0.69 -10.44
C GLN A 245 29.30 0.46 -9.95
N VAL A 246 30.51 0.16 -9.45
CA VAL A 246 31.45 1.16 -8.91
C VAL A 246 31.95 2.10 -10.01
N LEU A 247 32.33 1.56 -11.17
CA LEU A 247 32.92 2.36 -12.24
C LEU A 247 31.95 3.40 -12.83
N PRO A 248 30.68 3.07 -13.17
CA PRO A 248 29.70 4.07 -13.60
C PRO A 248 29.46 5.18 -12.58
N ILE A 249 29.43 4.88 -11.28
CA ILE A 249 29.23 5.89 -10.23
C ILE A 249 30.40 6.88 -10.19
N ILE A 250 31.64 6.38 -10.28
CA ILE A 250 32.83 7.24 -10.35
C ILE A 250 32.81 8.10 -11.61
N LEU A 251 32.40 7.54 -12.75
CA LEU A 251 32.27 8.29 -14.01
C LEU A 251 31.18 9.37 -13.97
N VAL A 252 30.15 9.21 -13.13
CA VAL A 252 29.11 10.23 -12.88
C VAL A 252 29.63 11.40 -12.03
N VAL A 253 30.72 11.23 -11.27
CA VAL A 253 31.33 12.33 -10.49
C VAL A 253 31.91 13.42 -11.41
N ALA A 254 32.42 13.05 -12.59
CA ALA A 254 33.03 13.98 -13.53
C ALA A 254 32.07 15.09 -14.05
N PRO A 255 30.86 14.79 -14.58
CA PRO A 255 29.91 15.81 -14.99
C PRO A 255 29.35 16.64 -13.82
N ILE A 256 29.32 16.10 -12.60
CA ILE A 256 28.95 16.84 -11.38
C ILE A 256 30.04 17.87 -11.04
N ALA A 257 31.31 17.46 -11.07
CA ALA A 257 32.43 18.36 -10.82
C ALA A 257 32.48 19.53 -11.82
N LEU A 258 32.30 19.24 -13.12
CA LEU A 258 32.25 20.26 -14.18
C LEU A 258 31.09 21.26 -14.00
N ALA A 259 29.95 20.79 -13.50
CA ALA A 259 28.81 21.65 -13.25
C ALA A 259 28.95 22.50 -11.99
N ILE A 260 29.57 21.96 -10.94
CA ILE A 260 29.93 22.71 -9.74
C ILE A 260 30.87 23.84 -10.13
N GLU A 261 31.91 23.53 -10.92
CA GLU A 261 32.86 24.52 -11.43
C GLU A 261 32.15 25.63 -12.22
N ALA A 262 31.30 25.26 -13.20
CA ALA A 262 30.52 26.22 -13.98
C ALA A 262 29.60 27.11 -13.13
N PHE A 263 29.02 26.57 -12.05
CA PHE A 263 28.17 27.35 -11.15
C PHE A 263 28.96 28.37 -10.32
N TYR A 264 30.16 27.99 -9.87
CA TYR A 264 31.05 28.91 -9.17
C TYR A 264 31.62 30.00 -10.10
N THR A 265 31.93 29.68 -11.36
CA THR A 265 32.39 30.67 -12.35
C THR A 265 31.27 31.64 -12.79
N ALA A 266 30.01 31.20 -12.83
CA ALA A 266 28.89 32.08 -13.17
C ALA A 266 28.60 33.13 -12.08
N ARG A 267 28.84 32.79 -10.80
CA ARG A 267 28.57 33.66 -9.65
C ARG A 267 29.50 34.88 -9.59
N THR A 268 30.67 34.83 -10.23
CA THR A 268 31.62 35.95 -10.27
C THR A 268 31.34 36.97 -11.38
N SER A 269 30.43 36.68 -12.32
CA SER A 269 30.24 37.52 -13.52
C SER A 269 28.99 38.41 -13.54
N ASN A 270 27.99 38.27 -12.66
CA ASN A 270 26.76 39.09 -12.78
C ASN A 270 26.16 39.47 -11.42
N ARG A 271 26.36 40.73 -11.01
CA ARG A 271 25.33 41.51 -10.29
C ARG A 271 24.39 42.08 -11.35
N PRO A 272 23.13 41.64 -11.47
CA PRO A 272 22.16 42.37 -12.27
C PRO A 272 21.67 43.57 -11.45
N ASP A 273 21.74 44.76 -12.05
CA ASP A 273 20.95 45.91 -11.59
C ASP A 273 19.47 45.51 -11.68
N ILE A 274 18.80 45.54 -10.54
CA ILE A 274 17.36 45.34 -10.45
C ILE A 274 16.71 46.60 -11.04
N THR A 275 16.32 46.54 -12.31
CA THR A 275 15.38 47.51 -12.86
C THR A 275 14.04 47.33 -12.16
N VAL A 276 13.73 48.27 -11.29
CA VAL A 276 12.44 48.42 -10.61
C VAL A 276 11.34 48.40 -11.68
N LEU A 277 10.43 47.42 -11.61
CA LEU A 277 9.22 47.41 -12.43
C LEU A 277 8.44 48.71 -12.18
N ASN A 278 8.00 49.36 -13.26
CA ASN A 278 7.10 50.51 -13.19
C ASN A 278 5.84 50.14 -12.38
N PRO A 279 5.45 50.90 -11.35
CA PRO A 279 4.27 50.62 -10.52
C PRO A 279 2.93 50.77 -11.27
N GLY A 280 2.94 51.15 -12.55
CA GLY A 280 1.76 51.31 -13.40
C GLY A 280 1.24 50.04 -14.08
N ASP A 281 1.97 48.92 -14.04
CA ASP A 281 1.54 47.63 -14.63
C ASP A 281 0.86 46.68 -13.62
N ILE A 282 0.63 47.15 -12.39
CA ILE A 282 -0.15 46.40 -11.40
C ILE A 282 -1.63 46.56 -11.77
N ARG A 283 -2.16 45.60 -12.54
CA ARG A 283 -3.62 45.38 -12.64
C ARG A 283 -4.18 45.34 -11.21
N ASP A 284 -5.23 46.10 -10.96
CA ASP A 284 -5.89 46.23 -9.66
C ASP A 284 -6.24 44.85 -9.07
N LEU A 285 -5.38 44.34 -8.17
CA LEU A 285 -5.41 42.99 -7.56
C LEU A 285 -6.42 42.90 -6.38
N SER A 286 -7.27 43.91 -6.22
CA SER A 286 -8.23 44.04 -5.11
C SER A 286 -9.24 42.88 -5.02
N HIS A 287 -9.48 42.15 -6.12
CA HIS A 287 -10.40 41.01 -6.19
C HIS A 287 -9.80 39.68 -5.67
N ILE A 288 -8.46 39.52 -5.66
CA ILE A 288 -7.77 38.33 -5.13
C ILE A 288 -7.88 38.23 -3.59
N HIS A 289 -8.33 39.30 -2.92
CA HIS A 289 -8.54 39.35 -1.48
C HIS A 289 -9.96 39.00 -1.02
N GLY A 290 -10.90 38.72 -1.92
CA GLY A 290 -12.26 38.31 -1.56
C GLY A 290 -12.27 36.96 -0.82
N SER A 291 -13.00 36.87 0.29
CA SER A 291 -13.17 35.62 1.07
C SER A 291 -13.74 34.48 0.21
N ALA A 292 -14.62 34.79 -0.73
CA ALA A 292 -15.19 33.83 -1.69
C ALA A 292 -14.14 33.28 -2.68
N TYR A 293 -13.26 34.12 -3.21
CA TYR A 293 -12.17 33.70 -4.09
C TYR A 293 -11.17 32.81 -3.35
N ARG A 294 -10.80 33.18 -2.12
CA ARG A 294 -9.94 32.37 -1.25
C ARG A 294 -10.58 31.01 -0.96
N GLY A 295 -11.87 30.97 -0.62
CA GLY A 295 -12.60 29.72 -0.39
C GLY A 295 -12.63 28.81 -1.62
N ALA A 296 -12.92 29.36 -2.80
CA ALA A 296 -12.92 28.59 -4.05
C ALA A 296 -11.52 28.09 -4.45
N PHE A 297 -10.47 28.90 -4.22
CA PHE A 297 -9.09 28.47 -4.39
C PHE A 297 -8.70 27.33 -3.45
N PHE A 298 -9.08 27.40 -2.18
CA PHE A 298 -8.86 26.31 -1.22
C PHE A 298 -9.58 25.02 -1.65
N LEU A 299 -10.84 25.10 -2.09
CA LEU A 299 -11.57 23.93 -2.60
C LEU A 299 -10.93 23.35 -3.87
N ALA A 300 -10.42 24.20 -4.75
CA ALA A 300 -9.69 23.75 -5.93
C ALA A 300 -8.42 22.99 -5.54
N VAL A 301 -7.62 23.54 -4.63
CA VAL A 301 -6.43 22.85 -4.10
C VAL A 301 -6.81 21.54 -3.38
N LEU A 302 -7.89 21.53 -2.60
CA LEU A 302 -8.38 20.35 -1.91
C LEU A 302 -8.75 19.22 -2.89
N SER A 303 -9.38 19.54 -4.02
CA SER A 303 -9.71 18.53 -5.05
C SER A 303 -8.47 17.86 -5.65
N TYR A 304 -7.36 18.58 -5.79
CA TYR A 304 -6.08 17.99 -6.22
C TYR A 304 -5.48 17.12 -5.11
N ILE A 305 -5.62 17.52 -3.84
CA ILE A 305 -5.22 16.73 -2.67
C ILE A 305 -6.03 15.44 -2.56
N GLU A 306 -7.35 15.52 -2.71
CA GLU A 306 -8.23 14.34 -2.68
C GLU A 306 -7.91 13.37 -3.81
N LEU A 307 -7.63 13.86 -5.02
CA LEU A 307 -7.19 13.01 -6.11
C LEU A 307 -5.85 12.32 -5.79
N ALA A 308 -4.87 13.08 -5.28
CA ALA A 308 -3.59 12.51 -4.87
C ALA A 308 -3.76 11.49 -3.73
N VAL A 309 -4.59 11.79 -2.73
CA VAL A 309 -4.91 10.90 -1.62
C VAL A 309 -5.66 9.66 -2.10
N TYR A 310 -6.60 9.80 -3.03
CA TYR A 310 -7.28 8.66 -3.66
C TYR A 310 -6.26 7.75 -4.33
N PHE A 311 -5.40 8.27 -5.21
CA PHE A 311 -4.34 7.45 -5.79
C PHE A 311 -3.39 6.89 -4.72
N VAL A 312 -3.12 7.63 -3.64
CA VAL A 312 -2.24 7.16 -2.55
C VAL A 312 -2.83 6.00 -1.75
N LEU A 313 -4.10 6.13 -1.42
CA LEU A 313 -4.86 5.22 -0.55
C LEU A 313 -5.52 4.08 -1.33
N ASP A 314 -5.77 4.20 -2.63
CA ASP A 314 -6.36 3.16 -3.48
C ASP A 314 -5.30 2.14 -3.93
N GLN A 315 -4.58 1.60 -2.94
CA GLN A 315 -3.66 0.49 -3.10
C GLN A 315 -4.43 -0.84 -3.09
N PRO A 316 -3.95 -1.87 -3.79
CA PRO A 316 -4.41 -3.25 -3.61
C PRO A 316 -4.49 -3.66 -2.12
N GLU A 317 -3.58 -3.11 -1.30
CA GLU A 317 -3.53 -3.38 0.13
C GLU A 317 -4.66 -2.72 0.92
N THR A 318 -5.27 -1.60 0.51
CA THR A 318 -6.44 -1.06 1.23
C THR A 318 -7.74 -1.75 0.87
N GLN A 319 -7.82 -2.36 -0.31
CA GLN A 319 -8.88 -3.33 -0.63
C GLN A 319 -8.59 -4.73 -0.03
N GLY A 320 -7.32 -5.01 0.26
CA GLY A 320 -6.85 -6.13 1.08
C GLY A 320 -6.93 -5.90 2.60
N ILE A 321 -7.36 -4.71 3.06
CA ILE A 321 -7.88 -4.48 4.42
C ILE A 321 -9.36 -4.89 4.46
N ALA A 322 -9.72 -6.00 3.83
CA ALA A 322 -10.46 -6.99 4.58
C ALA A 322 -9.37 -7.82 5.25
N ILE A 323 -8.81 -7.32 6.35
CA ILE A 323 -8.01 -8.14 7.26
C ILE A 323 -8.94 -9.30 7.59
N PRO A 324 -8.73 -10.52 7.10
CA PRO A 324 -9.44 -11.62 7.71
C PRO A 324 -8.71 -11.74 9.04
N LEU A 325 -9.34 -11.19 10.07
CA LEU A 325 -9.09 -11.57 11.44
C LEU A 325 -9.48 -13.06 11.43
N ILE A 326 -8.49 -13.95 11.29
CA ILE A 326 -8.75 -15.38 11.10
C ILE A 326 -8.59 -16.06 12.46
N MET A 327 -9.70 -16.57 12.96
CA MET A 327 -9.73 -17.59 14.00
C MET A 327 -10.36 -18.83 13.38
N ILE A 328 -9.65 -19.95 13.45
CA ILE A 328 -10.10 -21.17 12.78
C ILE A 328 -10.34 -22.27 13.81
N TYR A 329 -11.49 -22.93 13.68
CA TYR A 329 -11.78 -24.17 14.38
C TYR A 329 -11.66 -25.34 13.40
N SER A 330 -10.99 -26.42 13.80
CA SER A 330 -11.06 -27.66 13.01
C SER A 330 -12.43 -28.31 13.20
N ARG A 331 -13.02 -28.77 12.08
CA ARG A 331 -14.26 -29.57 12.06
C ARG A 331 -13.98 -31.05 11.88
N PHE A 332 -12.98 -31.38 11.08
CA PHE A 332 -12.45 -32.74 10.96
C PHE A 332 -11.07 -32.70 10.31
N ILE A 333 -10.30 -33.74 10.58
CA ILE A 333 -9.15 -34.15 9.80
C ILE A 333 -9.38 -35.57 9.27
N ARG A 334 -8.91 -35.83 8.05
CA ARG A 334 -8.84 -37.18 7.49
C ARG A 334 -7.54 -37.41 6.76
N TRP A 335 -6.91 -38.55 7.02
CA TRP A 335 -5.81 -39.07 6.22
C TRP A 335 -6.41 -39.98 5.14
N LEU A 336 -6.13 -39.75 3.87
CA LEU A 336 -6.79 -40.54 2.82
C LEU A 336 -6.19 -41.96 2.74
N PRO A 337 -7.02 -43.02 2.68
CA PRO A 337 -8.47 -43.05 2.42
C PRO A 337 -9.37 -43.19 3.66
N ASP A 338 -8.87 -42.94 4.87
CA ASP A 338 -9.60 -43.13 6.13
C ASP A 338 -10.81 -42.18 6.28
N GLU A 339 -11.72 -42.53 7.20
CA GLU A 339 -12.90 -41.73 7.53
C GLU A 339 -12.52 -40.45 8.31
N ALA A 340 -13.33 -39.40 8.15
CA ALA A 340 -13.13 -38.12 8.83
C ALA A 340 -13.43 -38.22 10.33
N SER A 341 -12.55 -37.67 11.15
CA SER A 341 -12.73 -37.58 12.60
C SER A 341 -12.14 -36.28 13.16
N GLU A 342 -12.67 -35.79 14.28
CA GLU A 342 -12.11 -34.64 15.02
C GLU A 342 -11.93 -35.05 16.48
N PRO A 343 -10.83 -35.73 16.82
CA PRO A 343 -10.56 -36.16 18.19
C PRO A 343 -10.08 -35.01 19.08
N THR A 344 -9.92 -33.80 18.54
CA THR A 344 -9.25 -32.67 19.19
C THR A 344 -10.14 -31.44 19.37
N SER A 345 -9.86 -30.66 20.41
CA SER A 345 -10.32 -29.28 20.58
C SER A 345 -9.27 -28.33 19.96
N THR A 346 -9.28 -28.23 18.63
CA THR A 346 -8.30 -27.46 17.87
C THR A 346 -8.77 -26.02 17.63
N ILE A 347 -7.92 -25.06 18.00
CA ILE A 347 -8.11 -23.64 17.73
C ILE A 347 -6.80 -23.07 17.21
N VAL A 348 -6.87 -22.39 16.07
CA VAL A 348 -5.76 -21.63 15.50
C VAL A 348 -6.06 -20.15 15.60
N VAL A 349 -5.19 -19.41 16.28
CA VAL A 349 -5.29 -17.95 16.40
C VAL A 349 -4.16 -17.32 15.62
N THR A 350 -4.51 -16.50 14.61
CA THR A 350 -3.52 -15.85 13.73
C THR A 350 -3.62 -14.33 13.84
N SER A 351 -2.49 -13.66 14.07
CA SER A 351 -2.43 -12.20 14.17
C SER A 351 -2.71 -11.53 12.82
N PRO A 352 -3.40 -10.38 12.81
CA PRO A 352 -3.84 -9.74 11.56
C PRO A 352 -2.69 -9.20 10.72
N ARG A 353 -1.69 -8.56 11.34
CA ARG A 353 -0.63 -7.81 10.64
C ARG A 353 0.61 -8.64 10.35
N LEU A 354 1.20 -9.29 11.36
CA LEU A 354 2.42 -10.09 11.16
C LEU A 354 2.15 -11.55 10.81
N LYS A 355 0.88 -11.98 10.76
CA LYS A 355 0.48 -13.37 10.48
C LYS A 355 1.17 -14.39 11.39
N ARG A 356 1.34 -14.04 12.66
CA ARG A 356 1.86 -14.95 13.68
C ARG A 356 0.74 -15.83 14.17
N PHE A 357 0.93 -17.14 14.14
CA PHE A 357 -0.09 -18.09 14.56
C PHE A 357 0.36 -18.90 15.76
N VAL A 358 -0.63 -19.33 16.54
CA VAL A 358 -0.51 -20.39 17.56
C VAL A 358 -1.64 -21.38 17.31
N ASP A 359 -1.29 -22.63 17.01
CA ASP A 359 -2.16 -23.79 16.83
C ASP A 359 -1.96 -24.74 18.01
N LEU A 360 -3.03 -25.01 18.75
CA LEU A 360 -3.03 -25.95 19.86
C LEU A 360 -4.11 -27.02 19.61
N ARG A 361 -3.70 -28.29 19.55
CA ARG A 361 -4.56 -29.45 19.32
C ARG A 361 -4.59 -30.36 20.56
N ILE A 362 -5.66 -30.26 21.36
CA ILE A 362 -5.82 -31.00 22.62
C ILE A 362 -6.85 -32.11 22.44
N LEU A 363 -6.51 -33.35 22.80
CA LEU A 363 -7.42 -34.49 22.70
C LEU A 363 -8.67 -34.31 23.59
N LEU A 364 -9.85 -34.57 23.04
CA LEU A 364 -11.12 -34.54 23.76
C LEU A 364 -11.21 -35.69 24.77
N PRO A 365 -11.76 -35.47 25.97
CA PRO A 365 -11.98 -36.57 26.92
C PRO A 365 -13.13 -37.44 26.43
N ASP A 366 -12.92 -38.75 26.32
CA ASP A 366 -13.92 -39.73 25.82
C ASP A 366 -14.58 -39.32 24.48
N ASN A 367 -13.88 -38.53 23.64
CA ASN A 367 -14.41 -37.91 22.43
C ASN A 367 -15.68 -37.06 22.64
N ASP A 368 -15.87 -36.49 23.83
CA ASP A 368 -16.99 -35.59 24.12
C ASP A 368 -16.78 -34.22 23.45
N PRO A 369 -17.58 -33.88 22.40
CA PRO A 369 -17.43 -32.62 21.66
C PRO A 369 -17.96 -31.41 22.45
N SER A 370 -18.63 -31.61 23.58
CA SER A 370 -19.13 -30.54 24.44
C SER A 370 -18.09 -30.01 25.43
N TRP A 371 -16.92 -30.65 25.50
CA TRP A 371 -15.85 -30.25 26.40
C TRP A 371 -15.21 -28.92 25.97
N THR A 372 -15.16 -27.95 26.88
CA THR A 372 -14.65 -26.59 26.61
C THR A 372 -13.42 -26.21 27.44
N GLY A 373 -12.72 -27.21 27.98
CA GLY A 373 -11.55 -26.99 28.84
C GLY A 373 -11.87 -26.97 30.34
N GLN A 374 -10.82 -26.87 31.17
CA GLN A 374 -10.89 -26.74 32.63
C GLN A 374 -9.70 -25.92 33.17
N ASP A 375 -9.87 -25.26 34.32
CA ASP A 375 -8.84 -24.37 34.90
C ASP A 375 -7.61 -25.13 35.44
N GLU A 376 -7.78 -26.42 35.76
CA GLU A 376 -6.74 -27.31 36.29
C GLU A 376 -5.74 -27.73 35.20
N PRO A 377 -4.43 -27.82 35.52
CA PRO A 377 -3.42 -28.28 34.58
C PRO A 377 -3.74 -29.67 34.00
N LEU A 378 -3.77 -29.76 32.67
CA LEU A 378 -3.95 -31.00 31.95
C LEU A 378 -2.60 -31.71 31.77
N PRO A 379 -2.57 -33.06 31.82
CA PRO A 379 -1.34 -33.80 31.54
C PRO A 379 -0.96 -33.65 30.06
N LEU A 380 0.36 -33.55 29.79
CA LEU A 380 0.89 -33.46 28.43
C LEU A 380 0.55 -34.67 27.55
N SER A 381 0.15 -35.81 28.14
CA SER A 381 -0.34 -36.97 27.39
C SER A 381 -1.63 -36.72 26.61
N ARG A 382 -2.35 -35.61 26.89
CA ARG A 382 -3.52 -35.17 26.13
C ARG A 382 -3.20 -34.20 25.01
N LEU A 383 -1.93 -33.80 24.86
CA LEU A 383 -1.52 -32.95 23.75
C LEU A 383 -1.30 -33.83 22.52
N ASP A 384 -2.10 -33.62 21.48
CA ASP A 384 -1.84 -34.24 20.18
C ASP A 384 -0.69 -33.50 19.48
N TRP A 385 -0.88 -32.20 19.24
CA TRP A 385 0.10 -31.35 18.58
C TRP A 385 -0.03 -29.89 19.01
N ALA A 386 1.09 -29.17 19.07
CA ALA A 386 1.11 -27.73 19.27
C ALA A 386 2.20 -27.09 18.42
N ILE A 387 1.84 -26.00 17.75
CA ILE A 387 2.71 -25.30 16.80
C ILE A 387 2.55 -23.80 17.00
N ALA A 388 3.64 -23.05 16.89
CA ALA A 388 3.58 -21.62 16.72
C ALA A 388 4.58 -21.17 15.66
N GLY A 389 4.20 -20.17 14.87
CA GLY A 389 4.97 -19.81 13.69
C GLY A 389 4.42 -18.63 12.93
N THR A 390 4.76 -18.61 11.64
CA THR A 390 4.28 -17.59 10.68
C THR A 390 3.61 -18.28 9.52
N THR A 391 2.47 -17.76 9.09
CA THR A 391 1.77 -18.29 7.92
C THR A 391 1.89 -17.32 6.75
N VAL A 392 2.02 -17.87 5.55
CA VAL A 392 2.07 -17.13 4.29
C VAL A 392 1.13 -17.81 3.31
N SER A 393 0.13 -17.09 2.80
CA SER A 393 -0.80 -17.58 1.79
C SER A 393 -0.48 -16.98 0.43
N THR A 394 -0.37 -17.83 -0.59
CA THR A 394 -0.07 -17.44 -1.97
C THR A 394 -1.06 -18.13 -2.90
N LYS A 395 -1.54 -17.47 -3.96
CA LYS A 395 -2.36 -18.15 -4.98
C LYS A 395 -1.44 -18.87 -5.96
N ILE A 396 -1.61 -20.19 -6.08
CA ILE A 396 -0.89 -21.02 -7.06
C ILE A 396 -1.86 -22.01 -7.71
N PRO A 397 -1.57 -22.52 -8.93
CA PRO A 397 -2.39 -23.55 -9.54
C PRO A 397 -2.41 -24.83 -8.69
N ASP A 398 -3.61 -25.34 -8.42
CA ASP A 398 -3.82 -26.65 -7.80
C ASP A 398 -3.55 -27.80 -8.80
N PRO A 399 -3.61 -29.08 -8.38
CA PRO A 399 -3.41 -30.22 -9.28
C PRO A 399 -4.39 -30.28 -10.47
N GLU A 400 -5.51 -29.56 -10.41
CA GLU A 400 -6.53 -29.45 -11.45
C GLU A 400 -6.29 -28.25 -12.38
N GLY A 401 -5.30 -27.40 -12.06
CA GLY A 401 -4.90 -26.22 -12.81
C GLY A 401 -5.65 -24.95 -12.43
N ASN A 402 -6.51 -24.97 -11.41
CA ASN A 402 -7.23 -23.79 -10.94
C ASN A 402 -6.37 -22.97 -9.98
N LEU A 403 -6.45 -21.64 -10.06
CA LEU A 403 -5.74 -20.77 -9.11
C LEU A 403 -6.42 -20.85 -7.72
N THR A 404 -5.77 -21.57 -6.82
CA THR A 404 -6.26 -21.84 -5.46
C THR A 404 -5.30 -21.24 -4.44
N SER A 405 -5.81 -20.77 -3.30
CA SER A 405 -4.97 -20.26 -2.23
C SER A 405 -4.16 -21.40 -1.64
N HIS A 406 -2.85 -21.29 -1.59
CA HIS A 406 -1.93 -22.25 -1.00
C HIS A 406 -1.23 -21.58 0.18
N SER A 407 -1.51 -22.09 1.38
CA SER A 407 -0.96 -21.56 2.63
C SER A 407 0.22 -22.41 3.05
N THR A 408 1.32 -21.75 3.40
CA THR A 408 2.52 -22.37 3.96
C THR A 408 2.70 -21.91 5.39
N PHE A 409 2.89 -22.87 6.29
CA PHE A 409 3.05 -22.65 7.72
C PHE A 409 4.52 -22.88 8.10
N HIS A 410 5.22 -21.80 8.40
CA HIS A 410 6.61 -21.85 8.86
C HIS A 410 6.62 -22.01 10.38
N GLN A 411 6.85 -23.25 10.83
CA GLN A 411 6.88 -23.59 12.24
C GLN A 411 8.16 -23.03 12.89
N TRP A 412 7.98 -22.29 13.98
CA TRP A 412 9.08 -21.76 14.79
C TRP A 412 9.23 -22.50 16.12
N ILE A 413 8.09 -22.97 16.65
CA ILE A 413 7.98 -23.83 17.83
C ILE A 413 7.05 -24.99 17.45
N SER A 414 7.45 -26.22 17.77
CA SER A 414 6.63 -27.42 17.61
C SER A 414 6.79 -28.30 18.85
N SER A 415 5.70 -28.96 19.27
CA SER A 415 5.76 -30.04 20.27
C SER A 415 6.37 -31.32 19.71
N ARG A 416 6.42 -31.44 18.37
CA ARG A 416 7.04 -32.53 17.61
C ARG A 416 8.32 -32.02 16.95
N THR A 417 8.78 -32.69 15.90
CA THR A 417 9.83 -32.17 15.03
C THR A 417 9.37 -30.89 14.31
N LEU A 418 10.29 -29.96 14.10
CA LEU A 418 10.03 -28.80 13.27
C LEU A 418 9.97 -29.24 11.81
N ASP A 419 8.86 -28.96 11.16
CA ASP A 419 8.68 -29.15 9.73
C ASP A 419 8.04 -27.89 9.12
N SER A 420 7.98 -27.80 7.80
CA SER A 420 7.16 -26.79 7.11
C SER A 420 6.05 -27.50 6.35
N ASP A 421 4.83 -27.28 6.78
CA ASP A 421 3.62 -27.82 6.17
C ASP A 421 2.96 -26.80 5.24
N ALA A 422 2.30 -27.30 4.20
CA ALA A 422 1.59 -26.47 3.25
C ALA A 422 0.38 -27.20 2.67
N GLY A 423 -0.69 -26.44 2.43
CA GLY A 423 -1.95 -26.96 1.94
C GLY A 423 -2.69 -25.98 1.03
N PHE A 424 -3.45 -26.54 0.09
CA PHE A 424 -4.39 -25.81 -0.75
C PHE A 424 -5.70 -25.59 0.00
N MET A 425 -6.15 -24.34 0.05
CA MET A 425 -7.34 -23.86 0.74
C MET A 425 -8.48 -23.67 -0.26
N TYR A 426 -9.51 -24.48 -0.14
CA TYR A 426 -10.71 -24.47 -0.98
C TYR A 426 -11.90 -23.93 -0.18
N PRO A 427 -12.32 -22.68 -0.39
CA PRO A 427 -13.48 -22.11 0.28
C PRO A 427 -14.75 -22.94 0.04
N GLN A 428 -15.52 -23.16 1.09
CA GLN A 428 -16.78 -23.88 1.12
C GLN A 428 -17.92 -22.95 1.59
N PRO A 429 -19.19 -23.27 1.32
CA PRO A 429 -20.32 -22.51 1.88
C PRO A 429 -20.30 -22.50 3.43
N ASN A 430 -20.90 -21.48 4.04
CA ASN A 430 -21.06 -21.32 5.50
C ASN A 430 -19.76 -21.07 6.29
N ASP A 431 -18.87 -20.22 5.77
CA ASP A 431 -17.61 -19.84 6.43
C ASP A 431 -16.75 -21.07 6.77
N LEU A 432 -16.66 -21.99 5.80
CA LEU A 432 -15.87 -23.20 5.90
C LEU A 432 -14.76 -23.15 4.83
N THR A 433 -13.60 -23.71 5.14
CA THR A 433 -12.47 -23.82 4.21
C THR A 433 -11.93 -25.24 4.27
N LEU A 434 -11.88 -25.94 3.13
CA LEU A 434 -11.28 -27.27 3.05
C LEU A 434 -9.81 -27.11 2.69
N GLU A 435 -8.92 -27.49 3.59
CA GLU A 435 -7.49 -27.62 3.31
C GLU A 435 -7.19 -29.01 2.75
N LYS A 436 -6.36 -29.08 1.70
CA LYS A 436 -5.79 -30.33 1.20
C LYS A 436 -4.28 -30.21 1.08
N GLY A 437 -3.56 -31.17 1.64
CA GLY A 437 -2.11 -31.22 1.58
C GLY A 437 -1.59 -32.66 1.61
N SER A 438 -0.27 -32.79 1.71
CA SER A 438 0.39 -34.08 1.99
C SER A 438 1.45 -33.84 3.04
N MET A 439 1.49 -34.69 4.06
CA MET A 439 2.54 -34.69 5.06
C MET A 439 2.74 -36.10 5.62
N VAL A 440 3.83 -36.31 6.35
CA VAL A 440 4.09 -37.59 7.02
C VAL A 440 3.02 -37.83 8.10
N ASN A 441 2.20 -38.86 7.90
CA ASN A 441 1.19 -39.26 8.87
C ASN A 441 1.90 -39.70 10.17
N PRO A 442 1.62 -39.09 11.34
CA PRO A 442 2.30 -39.39 12.60
C PRO A 442 2.16 -40.85 13.06
N ASP A 443 1.04 -41.50 12.75
CA ASP A 443 0.75 -42.87 13.20
C ASP A 443 1.45 -43.92 12.34
N THR A 444 1.63 -43.64 11.05
CA THR A 444 2.19 -44.60 10.09
C THR A 444 3.64 -44.28 9.68
N GLY A 445 4.08 -43.04 9.85
CA GLY A 445 5.39 -42.54 9.39
C GLY A 445 5.51 -42.43 7.87
N ILE A 446 4.40 -42.43 7.13
CA ILE A 446 4.35 -42.42 5.66
C ILE A 446 3.76 -41.09 5.18
N ASP A 447 4.37 -40.49 4.15
CA ASP A 447 3.81 -39.31 3.46
C ASP A 447 2.43 -39.64 2.89
N THR A 448 1.40 -38.99 3.42
CA THR A 448 -0.01 -39.30 3.19
C THR A 448 -0.76 -38.01 2.91
N ALA A 449 -1.62 -38.03 1.88
CA ALA A 449 -2.51 -36.93 1.59
C ALA A 449 -3.54 -36.78 2.72
N TYR A 450 -3.77 -35.54 3.17
CA TYR A 450 -4.77 -35.23 4.17
C TYR A 450 -5.76 -34.19 3.66
N GLU A 451 -6.95 -34.22 4.25
CA GLU A 451 -7.90 -33.13 4.13
C GLU A 451 -8.34 -32.68 5.52
N GLU A 452 -8.33 -31.38 5.76
CA GLU A 452 -8.74 -30.76 7.03
C GLU A 452 -9.81 -29.71 6.74
N LEU A 453 -10.97 -29.82 7.39
CA LEU A 453 -12.04 -28.84 7.21
C LEU A 453 -12.00 -27.83 8.34
N TRP A 454 -11.80 -26.59 7.96
CA TRP A 454 -11.68 -25.44 8.82
C TRP A 454 -12.97 -24.63 8.85
N HIS A 455 -13.31 -24.06 10.01
CA HIS A 455 -14.37 -23.07 10.14
C HIS A 455 -13.77 -21.71 10.46
N ASP A 456 -13.92 -20.77 9.54
CA ASP A 456 -13.39 -19.41 9.63
C ASP A 456 -14.34 -18.55 10.46
N ALA A 457 -13.99 -18.34 11.73
CA ALA A 457 -14.76 -17.49 12.61
C ALA A 457 -14.22 -16.06 12.61
N THR A 458 -15.15 -15.10 12.55
CA THR A 458 -14.83 -13.68 12.70
C THR A 458 -14.61 -13.34 14.18
N PRO A 459 -13.41 -12.85 14.57
CA PRO A 459 -13.11 -12.46 15.93
C PRO A 459 -13.98 -11.28 16.37
N THR A 460 -14.43 -11.34 17.61
CA THR A 460 -15.27 -10.32 18.22
C THR A 460 -14.52 -9.59 19.33
N ALA A 461 -14.84 -8.32 19.52
CA ALA A 461 -14.27 -7.53 20.60
C ALA A 461 -14.76 -8.04 21.97
N VAL A 462 -13.92 -7.89 22.98
CA VAL A 462 -14.33 -8.06 24.38
C VAL A 462 -15.33 -6.93 24.72
N PRO A 463 -16.46 -7.20 25.40
CA PRO A 463 -17.38 -6.17 25.83
C PRO A 463 -16.66 -5.06 26.62
N GLY A 464 -16.78 -3.81 26.15
CA GLY A 464 -16.09 -2.64 26.72
C GLY A 464 -14.88 -2.16 25.89
N GLU A 465 -14.38 -2.96 24.95
CA GLU A 465 -13.32 -2.52 24.02
C GLU A 465 -13.93 -1.87 22.76
N PRO A 466 -13.32 -0.80 22.21
CA PRO A 466 -13.84 -0.08 21.05
C PRO A 466 -13.71 -0.87 19.74
N ALA A 467 -12.80 -1.85 19.68
CA ALA A 467 -12.50 -2.66 18.50
C ALA A 467 -11.90 -4.02 18.90
N VAL A 468 -11.73 -4.91 17.91
CA VAL A 468 -11.05 -6.20 18.10
C VAL A 468 -9.58 -5.95 18.37
N ARG A 469 -9.15 -6.18 19.61
CA ARG A 469 -7.75 -6.05 20.02
C ARG A 469 -6.91 -7.24 19.54
N ALA A 470 -5.75 -6.98 18.95
CA ALA A 470 -4.74 -7.99 18.67
C ALA A 470 -3.42 -7.64 19.37
N LEU A 471 -2.79 -8.64 19.98
CA LEU A 471 -1.46 -8.53 20.60
C LEU A 471 -0.64 -9.77 20.31
N VAL A 472 0.63 -9.57 19.98
CA VAL A 472 1.60 -10.66 19.85
C VAL A 472 2.82 -10.39 20.70
N LEU A 473 3.15 -11.35 21.57
CA LEU A 473 4.35 -11.33 22.40
C LEU A 473 5.25 -12.51 22.04
N GLN A 474 6.55 -12.26 21.93
CA GLN A 474 7.54 -13.31 21.69
C GLN A 474 8.72 -13.20 22.66
N THR A 475 9.33 -14.35 22.98
CA THR A 475 10.57 -14.44 23.75
C THR A 475 11.50 -15.42 23.05
N GLU A 476 12.79 -15.11 23.02
CA GLU A 476 13.81 -15.98 22.43
C GLU A 476 15.12 -15.86 23.21
N ASP A 477 15.68 -17.01 23.60
CA ASP A 477 17.03 -17.14 24.13
C ASP A 477 17.68 -18.37 23.52
N GLU A 478 18.46 -18.16 22.46
CA GLU A 478 19.15 -19.22 21.73
C GLU A 478 20.09 -20.05 22.61
N LYS A 479 20.73 -19.43 23.61
CA LYS A 479 21.72 -20.12 24.46
C LYS A 479 21.07 -21.17 25.35
N ASN A 480 19.85 -20.87 25.81
CA ASN A 480 19.07 -21.76 26.68
C ASN A 480 17.99 -22.54 25.90
N GLY A 481 17.97 -22.45 24.57
CA GLY A 481 16.98 -23.13 23.73
C GLY A 481 15.54 -22.70 24.04
N VAL A 482 15.33 -21.42 24.33
CA VAL A 482 14.01 -20.88 24.69
C VAL A 482 13.40 -20.18 23.49
N ARG A 483 12.16 -20.55 23.14
CA ARG A 483 11.32 -19.83 22.19
C ARG A 483 9.89 -19.83 22.70
N GLY A 484 9.25 -18.67 22.71
CA GLY A 484 7.85 -18.54 23.11
C GLY A 484 7.10 -17.56 22.23
N SER A 485 5.83 -17.87 21.97
CA SER A 485 4.92 -17.03 21.21
C SER A 485 3.54 -17.03 21.86
N VAL A 486 2.99 -15.83 22.07
CA VAL A 486 1.64 -15.60 22.59
C VAL A 486 0.89 -14.72 21.60
N VAL A 487 -0.33 -15.11 21.25
CA VAL A 487 -1.24 -14.36 20.38
C VAL A 487 -2.56 -14.17 21.10
N ARG A 488 -2.97 -12.92 21.29
CA ARG A 488 -4.33 -12.52 21.70
C ARG A 488 -5.05 -11.92 20.50
N LEU A 489 -6.27 -12.37 20.26
CA LEU A 489 -7.13 -11.87 19.19
C LEU A 489 -8.58 -11.80 19.69
N GLY A 490 -9.05 -10.58 19.95
CA GLY A 490 -10.38 -10.32 20.49
C GLY A 490 -10.62 -11.09 21.79
N ARG A 491 -11.57 -12.02 21.75
CA ARG A 491 -12.01 -12.87 22.87
C ARG A 491 -11.16 -14.11 23.15
N TYR A 492 -10.03 -14.29 22.46
CA TYR A 492 -9.20 -15.48 22.59
C TYR A 492 -7.73 -15.09 22.78
N ALA A 493 -7.02 -15.89 23.57
CA ALA A 493 -5.57 -15.82 23.65
C ALA A 493 -4.97 -17.22 23.76
N GLN A 494 -3.92 -17.49 22.98
CA GLN A 494 -3.16 -18.74 23.04
C GLN A 494 -1.67 -18.44 23.17
N GLY A 495 -0.96 -19.30 23.89
CA GLY A 495 0.48 -19.21 24.00
C GLY A 495 1.13 -20.58 24.01
N LEU A 496 2.32 -20.63 23.42
CA LEU A 496 3.19 -21.80 23.39
C LEU A 496 4.62 -21.35 23.69
N ILE A 497 5.28 -22.05 24.60
CA ILE A 497 6.70 -21.87 24.91
C ILE A 497 7.42 -23.21 24.92
N ARG A 498 8.63 -23.24 24.36
CA ARG A 498 9.60 -24.32 24.48
C ARG A 498 10.80 -23.82 25.29
N VAL A 499 11.25 -24.62 26.24
CA VAL A 499 12.43 -24.40 27.09
C VAL A 499 13.26 -25.67 27.04
N GLY A 500 14.27 -25.71 26.17
CA GLY A 500 15.01 -26.94 25.88
C GLY A 500 14.10 -28.02 25.30
N GLU A 501 13.93 -29.14 26.02
CA GLU A 501 13.06 -30.25 25.61
C GLU A 501 11.63 -30.16 26.16
N TYR A 502 11.36 -29.20 27.05
CA TYR A 502 10.05 -29.06 27.68
C TYR A 502 9.19 -28.02 26.97
N ILE A 503 7.90 -28.28 26.91
CA ILE A 503 6.90 -27.35 26.37
C ILE A 503 5.89 -26.97 27.44
N SER A 504 5.34 -25.76 27.31
CA SER A 504 4.19 -25.32 28.09
C SER A 504 3.29 -24.47 27.22
N LEU A 505 1.99 -24.55 27.47
CA LEU A 505 0.98 -23.88 26.65
C LEU A 505 -0.24 -23.50 27.48
N GLU A 506 -0.89 -22.44 27.04
CA GLU A 506 -2.11 -21.93 27.67
C GLU A 506 -3.12 -21.47 26.59
N ARG A 507 -4.40 -21.70 26.86
CA ARG A 507 -5.54 -21.16 26.10
C ARG A 507 -6.49 -20.44 27.04
N TRP A 508 -6.87 -19.24 26.65
CA TRP A 508 -7.78 -18.37 27.37
C TRP A 508 -8.91 -17.90 26.46
N GLU A 509 -10.13 -17.89 27.00
CA GLU A 509 -11.34 -17.55 26.28
C GLU A 509 -12.21 -16.58 27.09
N TRP A 510 -12.75 -15.58 26.43
CA TRP A 510 -13.69 -14.64 27.02
C TRP A 510 -15.13 -15.15 26.88
N LYS A 511 -15.78 -15.43 28.02
CA LYS A 511 -17.21 -15.72 28.11
C LYS A 511 -17.91 -14.63 28.92
N GLU A 512 -18.11 -14.84 30.22
CA GLU A 512 -18.58 -13.83 31.20
C GLU A 512 -17.40 -13.10 31.88
N GLY A 513 -16.24 -13.17 31.24
CA GLY A 513 -14.92 -12.86 31.79
C GLY A 513 -13.88 -13.78 31.15
N TRP A 514 -12.60 -13.43 31.29
CA TRP A 514 -11.51 -14.29 30.86
C TRP A 514 -11.46 -15.56 31.72
N LYS A 515 -11.50 -16.72 31.07
CA LYS A 515 -11.32 -18.04 31.69
C LYS A 515 -10.19 -18.79 31.00
N ARG A 516 -9.37 -19.48 31.78
CA ARG A 516 -8.29 -20.31 31.25
C ARG A 516 -8.86 -21.68 30.94
N THR A 517 -9.04 -21.98 29.66
CA THR A 517 -9.63 -23.26 29.24
C THR A 517 -8.60 -24.38 29.13
N ILE A 518 -7.34 -24.05 28.84
CA ILE A 518 -6.24 -25.03 28.76
C ILE A 518 -5.01 -24.50 29.47
N ARG A 519 -4.37 -25.36 30.27
CA ARG A 519 -3.00 -25.17 30.76
C ARG A 519 -2.27 -26.51 30.76
N MET A 520 -1.09 -26.56 30.17
CA MET A 520 -0.22 -27.74 30.22
C MET A 520 1.24 -27.30 30.40
N GLY A 521 2.01 -28.09 31.16
CA GLY A 521 3.40 -27.79 31.48
C GLY A 521 3.59 -26.80 32.63
N ASP A 522 4.85 -26.60 33.01
CA ASP A 522 5.22 -25.88 34.23
C ASP A 522 5.73 -24.45 33.99
N ALA A 523 6.06 -24.08 32.75
CA ALA A 523 6.55 -22.74 32.45
C ALA A 523 5.40 -21.72 32.44
N GLU A 524 5.65 -20.55 33.03
CA GLU A 524 4.68 -19.45 33.10
C GLU A 524 4.68 -18.64 31.79
N LEU A 525 3.49 -18.32 31.27
CA LEU A 525 3.28 -17.46 30.10
C LEU A 525 2.69 -16.10 30.53
N PRO A 526 2.96 -15.00 29.79
CA PRO A 526 2.48 -13.67 30.13
C PRO A 526 0.99 -13.43 29.83
N ILE A 527 0.21 -14.47 29.50
CA ILE A 527 -1.15 -14.31 28.96
C ILE A 527 -2.02 -13.53 29.93
N GLU A 528 -2.10 -13.95 31.20
CA GLU A 528 -2.92 -13.30 32.23
C GLU A 528 -2.63 -11.79 32.35
N LYS A 529 -1.36 -11.38 32.21
CA LYS A 529 -0.93 -9.97 32.28
C LYS A 529 -1.44 -9.14 31.10
N ILE A 530 -1.54 -9.74 29.92
CA ILE A 530 -1.97 -9.06 28.69
C ILE A 530 -3.49 -9.09 28.47
N LEU A 531 -4.26 -9.81 29.31
CA LEU A 531 -5.72 -9.86 29.22
C LEU A 531 -6.40 -8.57 29.69
N GLY A 532 -5.75 -7.83 30.59
CA GLY A 532 -6.28 -6.62 31.23
C GLY A 532 -6.29 -5.35 30.37
N GLU A 533 -6.66 -4.24 31.01
CA GLU A 533 -6.77 -2.90 30.42
C GLU A 533 -5.43 -2.19 30.18
N GLU A 534 -4.28 -2.81 30.46
CA GLU A 534 -2.97 -2.17 30.26
C GLU A 534 -2.70 -1.86 28.78
N ALA A 535 -2.24 -0.64 28.50
CA ALA A 535 -1.90 -0.17 27.16
C ALA A 535 -0.45 -0.51 26.83
N LEU A 536 -0.22 -1.79 26.49
CA LEU A 536 1.02 -2.24 25.89
C LEU A 536 1.15 -1.69 24.47
N LYS A 537 2.33 -1.23 24.11
CA LYS A 537 2.71 -0.77 22.77
C LYS A 537 3.74 -1.70 22.17
N GLU A 538 3.87 -1.66 20.85
CA GLU A 538 4.96 -2.35 20.17
C GLU A 538 6.32 -1.89 20.69
N GLY A 539 7.16 -2.85 21.06
CA GLY A 539 8.47 -2.61 21.67
C GLY A 539 8.46 -2.70 23.21
N ASP A 540 7.30 -2.67 23.86
CA ASP A 540 7.20 -2.88 25.30
C ASP A 540 7.56 -4.32 25.68
N THR A 541 7.93 -4.51 26.94
CA THR A 541 8.39 -5.79 27.49
C THR A 541 7.54 -6.18 28.69
N VAL A 542 7.19 -7.47 28.78
CA VAL A 542 6.41 -8.05 29.87
C VAL A 542 7.20 -9.21 30.46
N ASP A 543 7.49 -9.15 31.76
CA ASP A 543 8.17 -10.25 32.45
C ASP A 543 7.19 -11.34 32.86
N ALA A 544 7.48 -12.60 32.57
CA ALA A 544 6.72 -13.77 33.06
C ALA A 544 7.64 -14.99 33.22
N GLY A 545 7.56 -15.70 34.34
CA GLY A 545 8.40 -16.87 34.62
C GLY A 545 9.90 -16.60 34.60
N GLY A 546 10.32 -15.38 34.99
CA GLY A 546 11.72 -14.93 34.95
C GLY A 546 12.27 -14.68 33.54
N ARG A 547 11.40 -14.50 32.54
CA ARG A 547 11.76 -14.23 31.14
C ARG A 547 11.10 -12.94 30.65
N GLU A 548 11.83 -12.19 29.85
CA GLU A 548 11.33 -11.00 29.18
C GLU A 548 10.61 -11.39 27.88
N TRP A 549 9.37 -10.94 27.72
CA TRP A 549 8.56 -11.12 26.51
C TRP A 549 8.34 -9.79 25.82
N LYS A 550 8.71 -9.69 24.55
CA LYS A 550 8.60 -8.46 23.78
C LYS A 550 7.30 -8.41 22.99
N VAL A 551 6.60 -7.28 23.07
CA VAL A 551 5.43 -7.00 22.23
C VAL A 551 5.90 -6.65 20.81
N ILE A 552 5.54 -7.47 19.84
CA ILE A 552 5.93 -7.30 18.42
C ILE A 552 4.80 -6.80 17.53
N GLU A 553 3.56 -6.94 17.98
CA GLU A 553 2.36 -6.48 17.29
C GLU A 553 1.32 -5.99 18.29
N GLU A 554 0.74 -4.82 18.02
CA GLU A 554 -0.43 -4.29 18.73
C GLU A 554 -1.39 -3.63 17.73
N SER A 555 -2.69 -3.93 17.87
CA SER A 555 -3.75 -3.23 17.14
C SER A 555 -5.09 -3.26 17.88
N GLY A 556 -6.00 -2.36 17.49
CA GLY A 556 -7.41 -2.39 17.90
C GLY A 556 -7.74 -1.78 19.27
N LYS A 557 -6.78 -1.15 19.96
CA LYS A 557 -7.06 -0.44 21.22
C LYS A 557 -7.41 1.03 21.02
N ASP A 558 -6.67 1.73 20.18
CA ASP A 558 -7.00 3.07 19.70
C ASP A 558 -7.71 2.91 18.35
N GLY A 559 -8.95 3.38 18.21
CA GLY A 559 -9.78 3.25 16.99
C GLY A 559 -9.23 3.94 15.72
N SER A 560 -7.92 4.22 15.67
CA SER A 560 -7.16 4.88 14.62
C SER A 560 -6.27 3.93 13.80
N LYS A 561 -6.17 2.64 14.16
CA LYS A 561 -5.30 1.65 13.50
C LYS A 561 -6.01 0.34 13.11
N LEU A 562 -7.23 0.44 12.57
CA LEU A 562 -7.88 -0.68 11.90
C LEU A 562 -7.67 -0.58 10.39
#